data_AF-K2AEA8-F1
#
_entry.id   AF-K2AEA8-F1
#
_cell.length_a   1.000
_cell.length_b   1.000
_cell.length_c   1.000
_cell.angle_alpha   90.00
_cell.angle_beta   90.00
_cell.angle_gamma   90.00
#
_symmetry.space_group_name_H-M   'P 1'
#
loop_
_entity.id
_entity.type
_entity.pdbx_description
1 polymer ?
#
loop_
_entity_poly.entity_id
_entity_poly.type
_entity_poly.pdbx_seq_one_letter_code
_entity_poly.pdbx_strand_id
1 'polypeptide(L)'
;MQVENAAEIALEHHLGMTCDPVAGLVQVPCIERNGLGAIKAVSAASLSMRGDGEHLVSLDACIETMRQTGQDMHEKYKETSLGGLAVNVPNC
;
A
#
# COMPACT_ATOMS: atom_id res chain seq x y z
N MET A 1 0.19 18.42 -10.94
CA MET A 1 -0.41 17.79 -12.16
C MET A 1 -1.38 16.71 -11.70
N GLN A 2 -2.60 16.62 -12.26
CA GLN A 2 -3.63 15.69 -11.75
C GLN A 2 -3.23 14.20 -11.80
N VAL A 3 -2.43 13.79 -12.80
CA VAL A 3 -1.92 12.40 -12.89
C VAL A 3 -1.01 12.05 -11.70
N GLU A 4 -0.08 12.93 -11.35
CA GLU A 4 0.77 12.77 -10.17
C GLU A 4 -0.06 12.81 -8.88
N ASN A 5 -1.12 13.62 -8.83
CA ASN A 5 -2.02 13.71 -7.68
C ASN A 5 -2.69 12.36 -7.41
N ALA A 6 -3.26 11.76 -8.46
CA ALA A 6 -3.90 10.46 -8.35
C ALA A 6 -2.91 9.38 -7.91
N ALA A 7 -1.69 9.40 -8.46
CA ALA A 7 -0.65 8.45 -8.08
C ALA A 7 -0.21 8.62 -6.63
N GLU A 8 -0.04 9.86 -6.18
CA GLU A 8 0.36 10.22 -4.82
C GLU A 8 -0.70 9.78 -3.80
N ILE A 9 -1.97 10.16 -3.99
CA ILE A 9 -3.08 9.73 -3.12
C ILE A 9 -3.17 8.21 -3.07
N ALA A 10 -3.07 7.52 -4.22
CA ALA A 10 -3.15 6.08 -4.25
C ALA A 10 -1.99 5.41 -3.49
N LEU A 11 -0.77 5.95 -3.61
CA LEU A 11 0.42 5.46 -2.92
C LEU A 11 0.35 5.73 -1.41
N GLU A 12 -0.08 6.93 -1.00
CA GLU A 12 -0.24 7.33 0.40
C GLU A 12 -1.07 6.30 1.18
N HIS A 13 -2.18 5.85 0.58
CA HIS A 13 -3.08 4.84 1.16
C HIS A 13 -2.51 3.40 1.20
N HIS A 14 -1.25 3.20 0.83
CA HIS A 14 -0.53 1.92 0.90
C HIS A 14 0.81 2.01 1.63
N LEU A 15 1.22 3.19 2.11
CA LEU A 15 2.47 3.36 2.85
C LEU A 15 2.51 2.46 4.10
N GLY A 16 3.65 1.78 4.29
CA GLY A 16 3.86 0.86 5.42
C GLY A 16 3.12 -0.47 5.34
N MET A 17 2.46 -0.79 4.22
CA MET A 17 1.84 -2.09 4.03
C MET A 17 2.88 -3.22 4.07
N THR A 18 2.78 -4.10 5.06
CA THR A 18 3.64 -5.27 5.24
C THR A 18 3.24 -6.40 4.28
N CYS A 19 4.14 -7.34 3.99
CA CYS A 19 3.86 -8.46 3.09
C CYS A 19 4.10 -9.81 3.78
N ASP A 20 3.18 -10.17 4.66
CA ASP A 20 3.26 -11.40 5.43
C ASP A 20 1.90 -12.13 5.35
N PRO A 21 1.66 -12.86 4.24
CA PRO A 21 0.36 -13.49 3.99
C PRO A 21 0.17 -14.78 4.77
N VAL A 22 -1.08 -15.14 5.04
CA VAL A 22 -1.46 -16.36 5.80
C VAL A 22 -0.83 -17.59 5.16
N ALA A 23 -0.13 -18.39 5.98
CA ALA A 23 0.59 -19.60 5.55
C ALA A 23 1.57 -19.40 4.36
N GLY A 24 1.98 -18.16 4.07
CA GLY A 24 2.81 -17.84 2.90
C GLY A 24 2.09 -17.91 1.56
N LEU A 25 0.76 -18.00 1.56
CA LEU A 25 -0.06 -18.18 0.36
C LEU A 25 -0.58 -16.85 -0.20
N VAL A 26 -0.62 -16.71 -1.53
CA VAL A 26 -1.19 -15.52 -2.21
C VAL A 26 -2.71 -15.58 -2.23
N GLN A 27 -3.31 -15.60 -1.04
CA GLN A 27 -4.76 -15.66 -0.83
C GLN A 27 -5.17 -14.55 0.13
N VAL A 28 -4.86 -14.71 1.42
CA VAL A 28 -5.19 -13.74 2.47
C VAL A 28 -3.91 -13.05 2.95
N PRO A 29 -3.82 -11.71 2.95
CA PRO A 29 -4.84 -10.74 2.53
C PRO A 29 -4.73 -10.27 1.06
N CYS A 30 -4.01 -11.02 0.22
CA CYS A 30 -3.63 -10.59 -1.13
C CYS A 30 -4.84 -10.29 -2.03
N ILE A 31 -5.88 -11.11 -1.97
CA ILE A 31 -7.06 -10.99 -2.81
C ILE A 31 -7.86 -9.73 -2.44
N GLU A 32 -8.18 -9.54 -1.16
CA GLU A 32 -8.91 -8.35 -0.72
C GLU A 32 -8.08 -7.08 -0.87
N ARG A 33 -6.74 -7.15 -0.74
CA ARG A 33 -5.85 -6.01 -1.04
C ARG A 33 -5.97 -5.58 -2.50
N ASN A 34 -6.09 -6.51 -3.45
CA ASN A 34 -6.29 -6.16 -4.85
C ASN A 34 -7.64 -5.47 -5.08
N GLY A 35 -8.72 -6.02 -4.50
CA GLY A 35 -10.07 -5.42 -4.58
C GLY A 35 -10.11 -4.01 -3.98
N LEU A 36 -9.55 -3.83 -2.79
CA LEU A 36 -9.45 -2.52 -2.14
C LEU A 36 -8.52 -1.56 -2.89
N GLY A 37 -7.43 -2.08 -3.48
CA GLY A 37 -6.49 -1.31 -4.30
C GLY A 37 -7.16 -0.72 -5.54
N ALA A 38 -8.00 -1.50 -6.24
CA ALA A 38 -8.76 -1.02 -7.39
C ALA A 38 -9.73 0.12 -7.00
N ILE A 39 -10.45 -0.03 -5.87
CA ILE A 39 -11.35 1.00 -5.36
C ILE A 39 -10.59 2.28 -5.01
N LYS A 40 -9.44 2.15 -4.33
CA LYS A 40 -8.57 3.29 -3.99
C LYS A 40 -8.07 4.00 -5.25
N ALA A 41 -7.64 3.27 -6.27
CA ALA A 41 -7.15 3.87 -7.52
C ALA A 41 -8.23 4.69 -8.24
N VAL A 42 -9.45 4.15 -8.37
CA VAL A 42 -10.59 4.89 -8.96
C VAL A 42 -10.97 6.10 -8.12
N SER A 43 -10.94 5.97 -6.80
CA SER A 43 -11.25 7.07 -5.88
C SER A 43 -10.18 8.17 -5.95
N ALA A 44 -8.90 7.82 -5.96
CA ALA A 44 -7.78 8.75 -6.10
C ALA A 44 -7.84 9.51 -7.43
N ALA A 45 -8.11 8.82 -8.54
CA ALA A 45 -8.35 9.46 -9.83
C ALA A 45 -9.54 10.44 -9.75
N SER A 46 -10.66 10.02 -9.15
CA SER A 46 -11.84 10.87 -9.00
C SER A 46 -11.59 12.11 -8.13
N LEU A 47 -10.81 11.98 -7.06
CA LEU A 47 -10.41 13.09 -6.19
C LEU A 47 -9.48 14.05 -6.94
N SER A 48 -8.46 13.53 -7.63
CA SER A 48 -7.51 14.35 -8.39
C SER A 48 -8.17 15.20 -9.49
N MET A 49 -9.19 14.65 -10.16
CA MET A 49 -9.93 15.36 -11.21
C MET A 49 -10.87 16.43 -10.67
N ARG A 50 -11.29 16.33 -9.40
CA ARG A 50 -12.15 17.31 -8.73
C ARG A 50 -11.37 18.44 -8.07
N GLY A 51 -10.06 18.26 -7.87
CA GLY A 51 -9.17 19.31 -7.37
C GLY A 51 -8.72 20.26 -8.48
N ASP A 52 -8.08 21.34 -8.05
CA ASP A 52 -7.40 22.33 -8.91
C ASP A 52 -5.99 21.89 -9.32
N GLY A 53 -5.54 20.73 -8.83
CA GLY A 53 -4.20 20.21 -9.08
C GLY A 53 -3.14 20.80 -8.16
N GLU A 54 -3.52 21.47 -7.06
CA GLU A 54 -2.66 21.70 -5.91
C GLU A 54 -2.70 20.53 -4.93
N HIS A 55 -1.56 20.24 -4.30
CA HIS A 55 -1.35 19.08 -3.46
C HIS A 55 -0.50 19.51 -2.27
N LEU A 56 -0.88 19.08 -1.07
CA LEU A 56 -0.08 19.32 0.14
C LEU A 56 1.21 18.48 0.16
N VAL A 57 1.14 17.28 -0.43
CA VAL A 57 2.24 16.31 -0.47
C VAL A 57 2.60 16.06 -1.94
N SER A 58 3.89 16.10 -2.27
CA SER A 58 4.37 15.76 -3.61
C SER A 58 4.51 14.24 -3.76
N LEU A 59 4.36 13.76 -4.99
CA LEU A 59 4.58 12.34 -5.31
C LEU A 59 5.99 11.89 -4.88
N ASP A 60 7.02 12.73 -5.10
CA ASP A 60 8.39 12.43 -4.69
C ASP A 60 8.54 12.26 -3.17
N ALA A 61 7.88 13.11 -2.37
CA ALA A 61 7.89 12.97 -0.91
C ALA A 61 7.20 11.67 -0.46
N CYS A 62 6.12 11.28 -1.14
CA CYS A 62 5.42 10.02 -0.88
C CYS A 62 6.29 8.80 -1.26
N ILE A 63 6.99 8.85 -2.40
CA ILE A 63 7.96 7.81 -2.83
C ILE A 63 9.13 7.70 -1.85
N GLU A 64 9.70 8.82 -1.42
CA GLU A 64 10.79 8.82 -0.45
C GLU A 64 10.34 8.24 0.90
N THR A 65 9.13 8.57 1.33
CA THR A 65 8.52 7.99 2.52
C THR A 65 8.32 6.48 2.38
N MET A 66 7.86 6.00 1.22
CA MET A 66 7.76 4.57 0.91
C MET A 66 9.12 3.88 1.03
N ARG A 67 10.17 4.48 0.47
CA ARG A 67 11.54 3.96 0.49
C ARG A 67 12.07 3.85 1.92
N GLN A 68 11.95 4.92 2.72
CA GLN A 68 12.38 4.94 4.13
C GLN A 68 11.62 3.90 4.95
N THR A 69 10.28 3.88 4.83
CA THR A 69 9.44 2.92 5.54
C THR A 69 9.81 1.47 5.19
N GLY A 70 10.11 1.18 3.92
CA GLY A 70 10.57 -0.15 3.49
C GLY A 70 11.95 -0.54 4.04
N GLN A 71 12.84 0.44 4.24
CA GLN A 71 14.13 0.21 4.89
C GLN A 71 13.97 -0.08 6.38
N ASP A 72 13.14 0.70 7.07
CA ASP A 72 12.88 0.58 8.51
C ASP A 72 12.03 -0.66 8.85
N MET A 73 11.32 -1.21 7.87
CA MET A 73 10.51 -2.41 8.07
C MET A 73 11.40 -3.58 8.52
N HIS A 74 11.05 -4.17 9.67
CA HIS A 74 11.73 -5.35 10.17
C HIS A 74 11.57 -6.53 9.19
N GLU A 75 12.63 -7.32 9.00
CA GLU A 75 12.69 -8.43 8.04
C GLU A 75 11.48 -9.38 8.12
N LYS A 76 11.07 -9.80 9.32
CA LYS A 76 9.87 -10.63 9.57
C LYS A 76 8.53 -10.08 9.05
N TYR A 77 8.43 -8.80 8.71
CA TYR A 77 7.19 -8.18 8.17
C TYR A 77 7.31 -7.83 6.68
N LYS A 78 8.45 -8.14 6.05
CA LYS A 78 8.63 -8.14 4.59
C LYS A 78 8.12 -9.48 4.03
N GLU A 79 8.41 -9.73 2.75
CA GLU A 79 8.08 -10.94 1.99
C GLU A 79 8.85 -12.19 2.45
N THR A 80 8.83 -12.51 3.74
CA THR A 80 9.50 -13.68 4.31
C THR A 80 8.54 -14.68 4.93
N SER A 81 7.29 -14.28 5.19
CA SER A 81 6.28 -15.12 5.88
C SER A 81 6.74 -15.63 7.26
N LEU A 82 7.59 -14.85 7.95
CA LEU A 82 8.16 -15.22 9.24
C LEU A 82 7.44 -14.54 10.42
N GLY A 83 6.40 -13.74 10.16
CA GLY A 83 5.76 -12.90 11.16
C GLY A 83 4.24 -12.83 11.01
N GLY A 84 3.71 -11.65 11.35
CA GLY A 84 2.35 -11.17 11.06
C GLY A 84 1.24 -12.23 10.97
N LEU A 85 0.49 -12.23 9.87
CA LEU A 85 -0.61 -13.17 9.64
C LEU A 85 -0.08 -14.57 9.29
N ALA A 86 1.13 -14.68 8.74
CA ALA A 86 1.70 -15.95 8.31
C ALA A 86 1.84 -16.96 9.45
N VAL A 87 2.24 -16.48 10.65
CA VAL A 87 2.51 -17.35 11.82
C VAL A 87 1.43 -17.28 12.89
N ASN A 88 0.53 -16.29 12.84
CA ASN A 88 -0.50 -16.08 13.87
C ASN A 88 -1.90 -16.59 13.48
N VAL A 89 -2.12 -16.99 12.22
CA VAL A 89 -3.39 -17.60 11.77
C VAL A 89 -3.22 -19.13 11.72
N PRO A 90 -4.00 -19.91 12.50
CA PRO A 90 -3.90 -21.37 12.49
C PRO A 90 -4.29 -21.97 11.13
N ASN A 91 -3.53 -22.96 10.66
CA ASN A 91 -3.98 -23.88 9.62
C ASN A 91 -4.96 -24.88 10.26
N CYS A 92 -6.24 -24.53 10.32
CA CYS A 92 -7.30 -25.49 10.70
C CYS A 92 -8.12 -25.91 9.49
#